data_AF-C3XY50-F1
#
_entry.id   AF-C3XY50-F1
#
_cell.length_a   1.000
_cell.length_b   1.000
_cell.length_c   1.000
_cell.angle_alpha   90.00
_cell.angle_beta   90.00
_cell.angle_gamma   90.00
#
_symmetry.space_group_name_H-M   'P 1'
#
loop_
_entity.id
_entity.type
_entity.pdbx_description
1 polymer ?
#
loop_
_entity_poly.entity_id
_entity_poly.type
_entity_poly.pdbx_seq_one_letter_code
_entity_poly.pdbx_strand_id
1 'polypeptide(L)' 'DKRFARALYDYSPQEEGELRLQVYDVIEVLNRDESGWWYGRCQGSLGVFPSNYVEVISVEDVGKETIS' A
#
# COMPACT_ATOMS: atom_id res chain seq x y z
N ASP A 1 -2.86 -8.99 13.07
CA ASP A 1 -2.12 -8.76 11.80
C ASP A 1 -2.21 -7.32 11.36
N LYS A 2 -1.06 -6.70 11.06
CA LYS A 2 -1.02 -5.34 10.51
C LYS A 2 -1.58 -5.38 9.09
N ARG A 3 -2.69 -4.69 8.83
CA ARG A 3 -3.41 -4.70 7.53
C ARG A 3 -3.15 -3.48 6.66
N PHE A 4 -2.31 -2.56 7.11
CA PHE A 4 -2.03 -1.32 6.38
C PHE A 4 -0.56 -1.24 6.02
N ALA A 5 -0.29 -0.61 4.90
CA ALA A 5 1.03 -0.22 4.49
C ALA A 5 1.02 1.22 3.99
N ARG A 6 2.17 1.90 4.09
CA ARG A 6 2.37 3.24 3.57
C ARG A 6 3.35 3.21 2.42
N ALA A 7 3.01 3.84 1.31
CA ALA A 7 3.94 3.99 0.19
C ALA A 7 5.10 4.91 0.57
N LEU A 8 6.32 4.42 0.36
CA LEU A 8 7.58 5.16 0.52
C LEU A 8 8.06 5.78 -0.80
N TYR A 9 7.58 5.26 -1.92
CA TYR A 9 7.95 5.68 -3.27
C TYR A 9 6.71 5.70 -4.17
N ASP A 10 6.72 6.58 -5.17
CA ASP A 10 5.73 6.56 -6.23
C ASP A 10 5.87 5.28 -7.08
N TYR A 11 4.74 4.73 -7.52
CA TYR A 11 4.69 3.62 -8.45
C TYR A 11 3.64 3.88 -9.53
N SER A 12 4.07 3.85 -10.79
CA SER A 12 3.17 3.92 -11.94
C SER A 12 2.92 2.50 -12.47
N PRO A 13 1.65 2.07 -12.58
CA PRO A 13 1.28 0.77 -13.13
C PRO A 13 1.91 0.52 -14.51
N GLN A 14 2.49 -0.65 -14.68
CA GLN A 14 3.08 -1.14 -15.94
C GLN A 14 2.17 -2.16 -16.63
N GLU A 15 1.38 -2.91 -15.84
CA GLU A 15 0.43 -3.91 -16.32
C GLU A 15 -0.99 -3.63 -15.83
N GLU A 16 -1.99 -4.20 -16.52
CA GLU A 16 -3.38 -4.13 -16.10
C GLU A 16 -3.56 -4.86 -14.76
N GLY A 17 -4.25 -4.23 -13.82
CA GLY A 17 -4.47 -4.78 -12.48
C GLY A 17 -3.41 -4.40 -11.45
N GLU A 18 -2.38 -3.63 -11.83
CA GLU A 18 -1.46 -3.02 -10.89
C GLU A 18 -2.03 -1.72 -10.26
N LEU A 19 -1.72 -1.52 -8.99
CA LEU A 19 -2.17 -0.38 -8.20
C LEU A 19 -1.16 0.76 -8.30
N ARG A 20 -1.62 1.95 -8.67
CA ARG A 20 -0.82 3.18 -8.57
C ARG A 20 -0.54 3.48 -7.11
N LEU A 21 0.70 3.84 -6.79
CA LEU A 21 1.10 4.36 -5.48
C LEU A 21 1.62 5.79 -5.62
N GLN A 22 1.28 6.63 -4.67
CA GLN A 22 1.95 7.91 -4.42
C GLN A 22 2.58 7.88 -3.03
N VAL A 23 3.72 8.54 -2.84
CA VAL A 23 4.36 8.66 -1.52
C VAL A 23 3.32 9.11 -0.48
N TYR A 24 3.32 8.41 0.66
CA TYR A 24 2.38 8.55 1.78
C TYR A 24 0.96 8.00 1.57
N ASP A 25 0.65 7.39 0.42
CA ASP A 25 -0.60 6.63 0.28
C ASP A 25 -0.68 5.55 1.36
N VAL A 26 -1.87 5.42 1.96
CA VAL A 26 -2.20 4.33 2.88
C VAL A 26 -2.96 3.26 2.12
N ILE A 27 -2.35 2.09 2.02
CA ILE A 27 -2.88 0.93 1.32
C ILE A 27 -3.43 -0.06 2.35
N GLU A 28 -4.67 -0.48 2.16
CA GLU A 28 -5.20 -1.65 2.85
C GLU A 28 -4.67 -2.91 2.15
N VAL A 29 -3.82 -3.67 2.84
CA VAL A 29 -3.23 -4.91 2.35
C VAL A 29 -4.22 -6.07 2.57
N LEU A 30 -4.73 -6.60 1.48
CA LEU A 30 -5.75 -7.67 1.46
C LEU A 30 -5.13 -9.06 1.33
N ASN A 31 -4.03 -9.19 0.60
CA ASN A 31 -3.26 -10.44 0.48
C ASN A 31 -1.76 -10.14 0.33
N ARG A 32 -0.93 -10.99 0.94
CA ARG A 32 0.53 -10.99 0.80
C ARG A 32 0.94 -12.35 0.27
N ASP A 33 1.64 -12.35 -0.86
CA ASP A 33 2.29 -13.55 -1.36
C ASP A 33 3.82 -13.41 -1.36
N GLU A 34 4.49 -14.51 -1.67
CA GLU A 34 5.95 -14.63 -1.65
C GLU A 34 6.63 -14.08 -2.92
N SER A 35 5.86 -13.69 -3.94
CA SER A 35 6.42 -13.11 -5.17
C SER A 35 6.93 -11.67 -4.97
N GLY A 36 6.52 -11.04 -3.85
CA GLY A 36 6.81 -9.65 -3.56
C GLY A 36 5.75 -8.69 -4.10
N TRP A 37 4.70 -9.18 -4.76
CA TRP A 37 3.54 -8.41 -5.19
C TRP A 37 2.39 -8.63 -4.23
N TRP A 38 1.98 -7.58 -3.52
CA TRP A 38 0.86 -7.67 -2.59
C TRP A 38 -0.41 -7.15 -3.23
N TYR A 39 -1.54 -7.72 -2.86
CA TYR A 39 -2.84 -7.24 -3.31
C TYR A 39 -3.46 -6.33 -2.27
N GLY A 40 -3.98 -5.18 -2.71
CA GLY A 40 -4.54 -4.20 -1.79
C GLY A 40 -5.50 -3.21 -2.42
N ARG A 41 -6.00 -2.32 -1.55
CA ARG A 41 -6.93 -1.25 -1.88
C ARG A 41 -6.31 0.10 -1.54
N CYS A 42 -6.30 1.02 -2.50
CA CYS A 42 -5.86 2.40 -2.32
C CYS A 42 -6.71 3.32 -3.19
N GLN A 43 -7.13 4.49 -2.66
CA GLN A 43 -7.91 5.50 -3.40
C GLN A 43 -9.12 4.94 -4.18
N GLY A 44 -9.83 3.96 -3.61
CA GLY A 44 -10.99 3.31 -4.24
C GLY A 44 -10.65 2.30 -5.35
N SER A 45 -9.37 2.10 -5.66
CA SER A 45 -8.88 1.12 -6.64
C SER A 45 -8.37 -0.14 -5.94
N LEU A 46 -8.45 -1.26 -6.65
CA LEU A 46 -7.94 -2.57 -6.22
C LEU A 46 -6.89 -3.05 -7.21
N GLY A 47 -5.79 -3.60 -6.71
CA GLY A 47 -4.73 -4.10 -7.57
C GLY A 47 -3.54 -4.64 -6.80
N VAL A 48 -2.58 -5.20 -7.55
CA VAL A 48 -1.29 -5.63 -7.01
C VAL A 48 -0.28 -4.49 -6.99
N PHE A 49 0.61 -4.48 -6.02
CA PHE A 49 1.67 -3.48 -5.89
C PHE A 49 2.96 -4.09 -5.33
N PRO A 50 4.13 -3.52 -5.65
CA PRO A 50 5.40 -4.00 -5.16
C PRO A 50 5.54 -3.77 -3.64
N SER A 51 5.67 -4.85 -2.88
CA SER A 51 5.78 -4.79 -1.42
C SER A 51 7.03 -4.06 -0.89
N ASN A 52 8.09 -4.00 -1.69
CA ASN A 52 9.31 -3.26 -1.36
C ASN A 52 9.17 -1.74 -1.55
N TYR A 53 8.03 -1.26 -2.05
CA TYR A 53 7.73 0.17 -2.17
C TYR A 53 6.98 0.70 -0.95
N VAL A 54 6.64 -0.16 0.00
CA VAL A 54 5.81 0.22 1.15
C VAL A 54 6.47 -0.20 2.47
N GLU A 55 6.07 0.45 3.55
CA GLU A 55 6.31 -0.02 4.91
C GLU A 55 5.00 -0.46 5.57
N VAL A 56 5.03 -1.55 6.34
CA VAL A 56 3.83 -2.03 7.06
C VAL A 56 3.60 -1.20 8.32
N ILE A 57 2.49 -0.47 8.36
CA ILE A 57 2.15 0.44 9.45
C ILE A 57 1.11 -0.17 10.40
N SER A 58 1.10 0.29 11.65
CA SER A 58 0.04 0.00 12.61
C SER A 58 -1.10 1.02 12.53
N VAL A 59 -2.26 0.70 13.12
CA VAL A 59 -3.40 1.62 13.19
C VAL A 59 -3.06 2.89 13.99
N GLU A 60 -2.12 2.77 14.93
CA GLU A 60 -1.61 3.89 15.73
C GLU A 60 -0.75 4.86 14.90
N ASP A 61 -0.05 4.35 13.88
CA ASP A 61 0.77 5.16 12.98
C ASP A 61 -0.12 6.00 12.04
N VAL A 62 -1.25 5.44 11.58
CA VAL A 62 -2.25 6.16 10.75
C VAL A 62 -2.86 7.34 11.50
N GLY A 63 -3.15 7.16 12.79
CA GLY A 63 -3.81 8.18 13.62
C GLY A 63 -2.94 9.40 13.94
N LYS A 64 -1.61 9.26 13.92
CA LYS A 64 -0.68 10.36 14.27
C LYS A 64 -0.49 11.38 13.14
N GLU A 65 -0.63 10.96 11.89
CA GLU A 65 -0.44 11.85 10.73
C GLU A 65 -1.70 12.64 10.35
N THR A 66 -2.89 12.19 10.77
CA THR A 66 -4.15 12.95 10.54
C THR A 66 -4.32 14.13 11.51
N ILE A 67 -3.52 14.19 12.59
CA ILE A 67 -3.67 15.18 13.68
C ILE A 67 -2.37 15.98 13.91
N SER A 68 -1.48 16.06 12.93
CA SER A 68 -0.30 16.95 12.97
C SER A 68 -0.42 18.09 11.98
#